data_AF-A0A420VCT8-F1
#
_entry.id   AF-A0A420VCT8-F1
#
_cell.length_a   1.000
_cell.length_b   1.000
_cell.length_c   1.000
_cell.angle_alpha   90.00
_cell.angle_beta   90.00
_cell.angle_gamma   90.00
#
_symmetry.space_group_name_H-M   'P 1'
#
loop_
_entity.id
_entity.type
_entity.pdbx_description
1 polymer ?
#
loop_
_entity_poly.entity_id
_entity_poly.type
_entity_poly.pdbx_seq_one_letter_code
_entity_poly.pdbx_strand_id
1 'polypeptide(L)'
;MGFGSKLKKLREERGMSRDDLAKALNVSSQAVYKWETDKGYPDISNMIKISDMFQVTIDDLIKNDKTLQEKIKIDEKKDFMEELSDPGFYIGMILILIGTLAFDGKIANVLTISGLLSILFFSDLLGSLKSFFKKNG
;
A
#
# COMPACT_ATOMS: atom_id res chain seq x y z
N MET A 1 20.76 5.28 -14.34
CA MET A 1 20.20 6.60 -13.96
C MET A 1 19.01 6.33 -13.07
N GLY A 2 19.09 6.67 -11.78
CA GLY A 2 17.97 6.55 -10.85
C GLY A 2 16.92 7.64 -11.05
N PHE A 3 15.87 7.61 -10.23
CA PHE A 3 14.79 8.59 -10.25
C PHE A 3 15.32 10.03 -10.15
N GLY A 4 16.22 10.31 -9.21
CA GLY A 4 16.73 11.64 -8.93
C GLY A 4 17.46 12.26 -10.10
N SER A 5 18.27 11.45 -10.80
CA SER A 5 18.96 11.88 -12.02
C SER A 5 17.97 12.26 -13.14
N LYS A 6 16.86 11.53 -13.27
CA LYS A 6 15.82 11.81 -14.27
C LYS A 6 15.03 13.06 -13.92
N LEU A 7 14.65 13.23 -12.65
CA LEU A 7 13.99 14.44 -12.15
C LEU A 7 14.84 15.69 -12.40
N LYS A 8 16.15 15.59 -12.09
CA LYS A 8 17.11 16.67 -12.34
C LYS A 8 17.16 17.07 -13.81
N LYS A 9 17.20 16.08 -14.71
CA LYS A 9 17.21 16.30 -16.16
C LYS A 9 15.95 17.03 -16.62
N LEU A 10 14.76 16.56 -16.21
CA LEU A 10 13.48 17.19 -16.58
C LEU A 10 13.37 18.63 -16.07
N ARG A 11 13.87 18.90 -14.86
CA ARG A 11 13.95 20.25 -14.29
C ARG A 11 14.85 21.17 -15.14
N GLU A 12 16.03 20.68 -15.50
CA GLU A 12 17.02 21.43 -16.28
C GLU A 12 16.56 21.69 -17.72
N GLU A 13 15.86 20.73 -18.35
CA GLU A 13 15.22 20.89 -19.66
C GLU A 13 14.16 22.00 -19.68
N ARG A 14 13.57 22.31 -18.52
CA ARG A 14 12.62 23.41 -18.32
C ARG A 14 13.25 24.70 -17.82
N GLY A 15 14.58 24.74 -17.65
CA GLY A 15 15.29 25.92 -17.14
C GLY A 15 14.94 26.29 -15.69
N MET A 16 14.38 25.36 -14.92
CA MET A 16 13.93 25.63 -13.55
C MET A 16 15.07 25.46 -12.54
N SER A 17 15.14 26.28 -11.50
CA SER A 17 15.99 26.01 -10.33
C SER A 17 15.33 25.00 -9.38
N ARG A 18 16.09 24.46 -8.41
CA ARG A 18 15.52 23.59 -7.36
C ARG A 18 14.44 24.31 -6.56
N ASP A 19 14.63 25.60 -6.31
CA ASP A 19 13.67 26.45 -5.60
C ASP A 19 12.40 26.64 -6.41
N ASP A 20 12.49 26.76 -7.73
CA ASP A 20 11.32 26.90 -8.60
C ASP A 20 10.48 25.62 -8.61
N LEU A 21 11.15 24.46 -8.71
CA LEU A 21 10.47 23.17 -8.63
C LEU A 21 9.85 22.96 -7.24
N ALA A 22 10.56 23.34 -6.18
CA ALA A 22 10.07 23.25 -4.81
C ALA A 22 8.82 24.11 -4.59
N LYS A 23 8.84 25.36 -5.08
CA LYS A 23 7.68 26.27 -5.05
C LYS A 23 6.50 25.69 -5.84
N ALA A 24 6.74 25.17 -7.04
CA ALA A 24 5.69 24.61 -7.89
C ALA A 24 5.03 23.36 -7.27
N LEU A 25 5.78 22.57 -6.51
CA LEU A 25 5.26 21.37 -5.82
C LEU A 25 4.76 21.66 -4.39
N ASN A 26 4.94 22.88 -3.91
CA ASN A 26 4.68 23.30 -2.52
C ASN A 26 5.45 22.45 -1.49
N VAL A 27 6.74 22.27 -1.72
CA VAL A 27 7.68 21.54 -0.84
C VAL A 27 8.92 22.38 -0.56
N SER A 28 9.78 21.92 0.36
CA SER A 28 11.07 22.59 0.60
C SER A 28 12.09 22.29 -0.51
N SER A 29 12.95 23.24 -0.83
CA SER A 29 14.08 23.03 -1.75
C SER A 29 15.00 21.90 -1.31
N GLN A 30 15.09 21.67 0.01
CA GLN A 30 15.82 20.55 0.59
C GLN A 30 15.20 19.19 0.24
N ALA A 31 13.86 19.11 0.13
CA ALA A 31 13.19 17.90 -0.34
C ALA A 31 13.56 17.61 -1.80
N VAL A 32 13.50 18.60 -2.68
CA VAL A 32 13.92 18.48 -4.08
C VAL A 32 15.38 18.06 -4.20
N TYR A 33 16.28 18.66 -3.40
CA TYR A 33 17.69 18.23 -3.34
C TYR A 33 17.83 16.76 -2.94
N LYS A 34 17.11 16.31 -1.91
CA LYS A 34 17.14 14.89 -1.49
C LYS A 34 16.64 13.97 -2.60
N TRP A 35 15.59 14.35 -3.31
CA TRP A 35 15.05 13.58 -4.43
C TRP A 35 16.04 13.48 -5.59
N GLU A 36 16.65 14.60 -5.99
CA GLU A 36 17.64 14.61 -7.08
C GLU A 36 18.93 13.86 -6.76
N THR A 37 19.23 13.68 -5.47
CA THR A 37 20.44 12.97 -4.99
C THR A 37 20.15 11.53 -4.55
N ASP A 38 18.96 11.01 -4.86
CA ASP A 38 18.50 9.65 -4.48
C ASP A 38 18.58 9.39 -2.95
N LYS A 39 18.59 10.46 -2.12
CA LYS A 39 18.60 10.41 -0.65
C LYS A 39 17.20 10.33 -0.04
N GLY A 40 16.19 10.31 -0.89
CA GLY A 40 14.79 10.20 -0.54
C GLY A 40 13.94 10.22 -1.79
N TYR A 41 12.67 9.84 -1.67
CA TYR A 41 11.72 9.84 -2.77
C TYR A 41 10.54 10.75 -2.44
N PRO A 42 9.91 11.38 -3.44
CA PRO A 42 8.63 12.05 -3.24
C PRO A 42 7.56 11.01 -2.88
N ASP A 43 6.58 11.43 -2.10
CA ASP A 43 5.35 10.66 -1.93
C ASP A 43 4.57 10.54 -3.24
N ILE A 44 3.55 9.68 -3.26
CA ILE A 44 2.72 9.45 -4.45
C ILE A 44 2.08 10.75 -4.95
N SER A 45 1.61 11.63 -4.05
CA SER A 45 0.97 12.90 -4.41
C SER A 45 1.93 13.82 -5.19
N ASN A 46 3.16 13.96 -4.70
CA ASN A 46 4.20 14.74 -5.35
C ASN A 46 4.71 14.05 -6.62
N MET A 47 4.73 12.73 -6.67
CA MET A 47 5.08 11.97 -7.88
C MET A 47 4.06 12.20 -9.01
N ILE A 48 2.77 12.25 -8.68
CA ILE A 48 1.68 12.63 -9.62
C ILE A 48 1.86 14.08 -10.10
N LYS A 49 2.12 15.01 -9.18
CA LYS A 49 2.36 16.41 -9.59
C LYS A 49 3.57 16.55 -10.51
N ILE A 50 4.64 15.79 -10.27
CA ILE A 50 5.83 15.76 -11.12
C ILE A 50 5.46 15.17 -12.49
N SER A 51 4.73 14.05 -12.55
CA SER A 51 4.31 13.43 -13.81
C SER A 51 3.45 14.39 -14.65
N ASP A 52 2.48 15.05 -14.02
CA ASP A 52 1.58 16.01 -14.68
C ASP A 52 2.35 17.24 -15.14
N MET A 53 3.20 17.79 -14.27
CA MET A 53 4.02 18.95 -14.60
C MET A 53 4.90 18.66 -15.80
N PHE A 54 5.66 17.56 -15.80
CA PHE A 54 6.62 17.24 -16.84
C PHE A 54 6.03 16.48 -18.04
N GLN A 55 4.72 16.18 -18.04
CA GLN A 55 4.02 15.40 -19.07
C GLN A 55 4.69 14.05 -19.35
N VAL A 56 5.08 13.36 -18.28
CA VAL A 56 5.68 12.02 -18.32
C VAL A 56 4.84 11.08 -17.47
N THR A 57 4.91 9.78 -17.70
CA THR A 57 4.24 8.82 -16.82
C THR A 57 5.05 8.60 -15.53
N ILE A 58 4.38 8.20 -14.45
CA ILE A 58 5.07 7.79 -13.22
C ILE A 58 6.00 6.59 -13.51
N ASP A 59 5.54 5.64 -14.31
CA ASP A 59 6.36 4.52 -14.78
C ASP A 59 7.64 5.00 -15.45
N ASP A 60 7.56 6.01 -16.32
CA ASP A 60 8.74 6.58 -16.95
C ASP A 60 9.70 7.19 -15.92
N LEU A 61 9.19 7.88 -14.90
CA LEU A 61 10.02 8.46 -13.84
C LEU A 61 10.82 7.39 -13.07
N ILE A 62 10.24 6.20 -12.86
CA ILE A 62 10.81 5.14 -12.02
C ILE A 62 11.42 3.96 -12.81
N LYS A 63 11.27 3.93 -14.14
CA LYS A 63 11.62 2.79 -15.01
C LYS A 63 13.03 2.23 -14.82
N ASN A 64 13.98 3.11 -14.49
CA ASN A 64 15.40 2.78 -14.33
C ASN A 64 15.87 2.76 -12.87
N ASP A 65 14.97 2.94 -11.91
CA ASP A 65 15.25 2.91 -10.48
C ASP A 65 14.82 1.56 -9.88
N LYS A 66 15.72 0.58 -9.96
CA LYS A 66 15.48 -0.77 -9.42
C LYS A 66 15.21 -0.76 -7.92
N THR A 67 15.88 0.13 -7.19
CA THR A 67 15.73 0.23 -5.73
C THR A 67 14.35 0.71 -5.33
N LEU A 68 13.80 1.70 -6.05
CA LEU A 68 12.44 2.17 -5.82
C LEU A 68 11.39 1.12 -6.24
N GLN A 69 11.61 0.44 -7.37
CA GLN A 69 10.72 -0.65 -7.81
C GLN A 69 10.69 -1.82 -6.81
N GLU A 70 11.84 -2.19 -6.23
CA GLU A 70 11.91 -3.22 -5.19
C GLU A 70 11.20 -2.79 -3.92
N LYS A 71 11.35 -1.54 -3.48
CA LYS A 71 10.62 -1.02 -2.31
C LYS A 71 9.10 -1.08 -2.49
N ILE A 72 8.58 -0.63 -3.64
CA ILE A 72 7.13 -0.69 -3.93
C ILE A 72 6.63 -2.13 -3.86
N LYS A 73 7.36 -3.09 -4.46
CA LYS A 73 7.00 -4.52 -4.40
C LYS A 73 7.04 -5.09 -2.98
N ILE A 74 7.98 -4.63 -2.15
CA ILE A 74 8.07 -5.05 -0.74
C ILE A 74 6.86 -4.53 0.04
N ASP A 75 6.44 -3.28 -0.19
CA ASP A 75 5.27 -2.71 0.47
C ASP A 75 3.98 -3.44 0.05
N GLU A 76 3.76 -3.68 -1.25
CA GLU A 76 2.62 -4.49 -1.74
C GLU A 76 2.60 -5.89 -1.12
N LYS A 77 3.77 -6.54 -1.07
CA LYS A 77 3.88 -7.86 -0.46
C LYS A 77 3.62 -7.81 1.04
N LYS A 78 4.08 -6.78 1.74
CA LYS A 78 3.89 -6.63 3.18
C LYS A 78 2.41 -6.47 3.52
N ASP A 79 1.70 -5.59 2.82
CA ASP A 79 0.27 -5.36 3.03
C ASP A 79 -0.53 -6.65 2.80
N PHE A 80 -0.21 -7.38 1.73
CA PHE A 80 -0.80 -8.69 1.46
C PHE A 80 -0.46 -9.74 2.54
N MET A 81 0.77 -9.77 3.03
CA MET A 81 1.18 -10.70 4.10
C MET A 81 0.56 -10.36 5.45
N GLU A 82 0.28 -9.08 5.71
CA GLU A 82 -0.41 -8.61 6.91
C GLU A 82 -1.90 -9.03 6.86
N GLU A 83 -2.54 -8.93 5.70
CA GLU A 83 -3.89 -9.43 5.46
C GLU A 83 -4.00 -10.96 5.62
N LEU A 84 -3.02 -11.71 5.08
CA LEU A 84 -2.94 -13.17 5.25
C LEU A 84 -2.58 -13.61 6.68
N SER A 85 -2.08 -12.71 7.51
CA SER A 85 -1.70 -13.02 8.90
C SER A 85 -2.84 -12.79 9.90
N ASP A 86 -4.02 -12.34 9.43
CA ASP A 86 -5.20 -12.18 10.28
C ASP A 86 -5.68 -13.56 10.82
N PRO A 87 -5.82 -13.73 12.15
CA PRO A 87 -6.27 -15.00 12.72
C PRO A 87 -7.65 -15.45 12.22
N GLY A 88 -8.52 -14.51 11.81
CA GLY A 88 -9.83 -14.80 11.25
C GLY A 88 -9.78 -15.57 9.93
N PHE A 89 -8.77 -15.27 9.10
CA PHE A 89 -8.51 -15.97 7.85
C PHE A 89 -8.27 -17.47 8.08
N TYR A 90 -7.38 -17.82 9.01
CA TYR A 90 -7.05 -19.21 9.33
C TYR A 90 -8.22 -19.96 9.98
N ILE A 91 -8.92 -19.32 10.92
CA ILE A 91 -10.09 -19.90 11.58
C ILE A 91 -11.20 -20.19 10.55
N GLY A 92 -11.48 -19.23 9.67
CA GLY A 92 -12.47 -19.39 8.61
C GLY A 92 -12.09 -20.50 7.63
N MET A 93 -10.80 -20.60 7.26
CA MET A 93 -10.32 -21.68 6.38
C MET A 93 -10.49 -23.07 7.00
N ILE A 94 -10.21 -23.23 8.29
CA ILE A 94 -10.42 -24.49 9.01
C ILE A 94 -11.92 -24.84 9.05
N LEU A 95 -12.80 -23.87 9.33
CA LEU A 95 -14.25 -24.09 9.36
C LEU A 95 -14.80 -24.52 8.01
N ILE A 96 -14.33 -23.91 6.92
CA ILE A 96 -14.71 -24.28 5.56
C ILE A 96 -14.24 -25.70 5.24
N LEU A 97 -12.97 -26.03 5.51
CA LEU A 97 -12.44 -27.38 5.27
C LEU A 97 -13.22 -28.44 6.05
N ILE A 98 -13.50 -28.22 7.33
CA ILE A 98 -14.30 -29.12 8.17
C ILE A 98 -15.72 -29.25 7.63
N GLY A 99 -16.36 -28.12 7.27
CA GLY A 99 -17.72 -28.09 6.74
C GLY A 99 -17.85 -28.88 5.43
N THR A 100 -16.86 -28.79 4.54
CA THR A 100 -16.87 -29.49 3.25
C THR A 100 -16.47 -30.96 3.31
N LEU A 101 -15.65 -31.38 4.28
CA LEU A 101 -15.10 -32.74 4.34
C LEU A 101 -15.81 -33.65 5.35
N ALA A 102 -16.32 -33.11 6.45
CA ALA A 102 -16.82 -33.90 7.58
C ALA A 102 -18.35 -33.92 7.71
N PHE A 103 -19.06 -33.01 7.02
CA PHE A 103 -20.50 -32.84 7.18
C PHE A 103 -21.21 -32.78 5.84
N ASP A 104 -22.37 -33.45 5.75
CA ASP A 104 -23.30 -33.33 4.64
C ASP A 104 -24.59 -32.63 5.08
N GLY A 105 -25.27 -31.98 4.12
CA GLY A 105 -26.57 -31.35 4.35
C GLY A 105 -26.49 -29.96 4.99
N LYS A 106 -27.56 -29.55 5.69
CA LYS A 106 -27.73 -28.16 6.15
C LYS A 106 -26.63 -27.66 7.08
N ILE A 107 -26.02 -28.55 7.86
CA ILE A 107 -24.95 -28.22 8.82
C ILE A 107 -23.68 -27.78 8.08
N ALA A 108 -23.34 -28.43 6.97
CA ALA A 108 -22.21 -28.05 6.13
C ALA A 108 -22.35 -26.62 5.61
N ASN A 109 -23.55 -26.26 5.15
CA ASN A 109 -23.84 -24.90 4.66
C ASN A 109 -23.71 -23.83 5.75
N VAL A 110 -24.11 -24.14 6.99
CA VAL A 110 -23.97 -23.20 8.11
C VAL A 110 -22.50 -22.98 8.46
N LEU A 111 -21.68 -24.04 8.43
CA LEU A 111 -20.23 -23.98 8.70
C LEU A 111 -19.45 -23.23 7.60
N THR A 112 -19.82 -23.41 6.34
CA THR A 112 -19.18 -22.68 5.24
C THR A 112 -19.55 -21.19 5.26
N ILE A 113 -20.83 -20.86 5.54
CA ILE A 113 -21.27 -19.48 5.69
C ILE A 113 -20.61 -18.81 6.91
N SER A 114 -20.50 -19.49 8.05
CA SER A 114 -19.83 -18.94 9.23
C SER A 114 -18.32 -18.77 9.03
N GLY A 115 -17.68 -19.68 8.29
CA GLY A 115 -16.28 -19.55 7.89
C GLY A 115 -16.04 -18.35 6.98
N LEU A 116 -16.91 -18.13 5.99
CA LEU A 116 -16.85 -16.94 5.12
C LEU A 116 -17.06 -15.64 5.90
N LEU A 117 -18.03 -15.61 6.82
CA LEU A 117 -18.26 -14.46 7.69
C LEU A 117 -17.06 -14.17 8.60
N SER A 118 -16.37 -15.22 9.06
CA SER A 118 -15.14 -15.05 9.85
C SER A 118 -14.05 -14.42 8.98
N ILE A 119 -13.83 -14.89 7.75
CA ILE A 119 -12.82 -14.30 6.85
C ILE A 119 -13.10 -12.81 6.57
N LEU A 120 -14.37 -12.44 6.40
CA LEU A 120 -14.73 -11.08 6.01
C LEU A 120 -14.84 -10.09 7.17
N PHE A 121 -15.16 -10.54 8.38
CA PHE A 121 -15.57 -9.65 9.49
C PHE A 121 -14.90 -9.96 10.84
N PHE A 122 -13.85 -10.79 10.89
CA PHE A 122 -13.23 -11.18 12.16
C PHE A 122 -12.70 -10.00 12.98
N SER A 123 -12.02 -9.06 12.34
CA SER A 123 -11.46 -7.85 12.97
C SER A 123 -12.56 -6.96 13.57
N ASP A 124 -13.66 -6.75 12.84
CA ASP A 124 -14.84 -6.02 13.29
C ASP A 124 -15.55 -6.72 14.46
N LEU A 125 -15.65 -8.05 14.42
CA LEU A 125 -16.22 -8.88 15.48
C LEU A 125 -15.46 -8.72 16.80
N LEU A 126 -14.13 -8.78 16.74
CA LEU A 126 -13.27 -8.58 17.91
C LEU A 126 -13.35 -7.13 18.44
N GLY A 127 -13.40 -6.14 17.55
CA GLY A 127 -13.58 -4.75 17.92
C GLY A 127 -14.90 -4.52 18.68
N SER A 128 -15.99 -5.07 18.16
CA SER A 128 -17.32 -5.01 18.78
C SER A 128 -17.36 -5.72 20.14
N LEU A 129 -16.84 -6.94 20.23
CA LEU A 129 -16.73 -7.71 21.49
C LEU A 129 -15.94 -6.94 22.56
N LYS A 130 -14.77 -6.41 22.19
CA LYS A 130 -13.92 -5.65 23.11
C LYS A 130 -14.65 -4.40 23.63
N SER A 131 -15.42 -3.73 22.78
CA SER A 131 -16.23 -2.57 23.17
C SER A 131 -17.36 -2.94 24.14
N PHE A 132 -18.00 -4.10 23.95
CA PHE A 132 -19.08 -4.60 24.80
C PHE A 132 -18.57 -4.98 26.20
N PHE A 133 -17.44 -5.69 26.28
CA PHE A 133 -16.85 -6.05 27.58
C PHE A 133 -16.29 -4.84 28.33
N LYS A 134 -15.74 -3.84 27.63
CA LYS A 134 -15.27 -2.59 28.27
C LYS A 134 -16.40 -1.73 28.83
N LYS A 135 -17.64 -1.89 28.36
CA LYS A 135 -18.80 -1.13 28.83
C LYS A 135 -19.46 -1.75 30.08
N ASN A 136 -19.14 -3.00 30.39
CA ASN A 136 -19.79 -3.80 31.43
C ASN A 136 -18.87 -4.14 32.63
N GLY A 137 -17.69 -3.52 32.72
CA GLY A 137 -16.76 -3.61 33.86
C GLY A 137 -16.29 -2.23 34.29
#